data_AF-R6S7X1-F1
#
_entry.id   AF-R6S7X1-F1
#
_cell.length_a   1.000
_cell.length_b   1.000
_cell.length_c   1.000
_cell.angle_alpha   90.00
_cell.angle_beta   90.00
_cell.angle_gamma   90.00
#
_symmetry.space_group_name_H-M   'P 1'
#
loop_
_entity.id
_entity.type
_entity.pdbx_description
1 polymer ?
#
loop_
_entity_poly.entity_id
_entity_poly.type
_entity_poly.pdbx_seq_one_letter_code
_entity_poly.pdbx_strand_id
1 'polypeptide(L)'
;MKKIKLVCLLSLFCCSCSEVSTSSIQQNNSIQKLEVNYTNVKDTYFLGEKLDLSSLDVVIKEFVDGAWLEKEHVENWTSSIQNGTILNEEGEIKITISYLEFVPVSFYILVLNRDKYLSNDDFSKASNEYNVSLFGKNTSSPYLDPLSLDNKVLVVPYYFTEQEEMATEENRKKIEDVFFSSENKPYSVKSYYETSSYHKTNFDGDVINWMKSSYQSDKLIQNGGYDAAKDIYEQYQKEYRKDNHGILGKDAKSLSYYDSNNDGAIDLLWIIYSRPMEHTSTNQWWAYTSHEGVGLSLNVNNPVPKTFCWASFSFMNDNYDPHTYVHETGHAYGLVDYYDYNSYWSCMGGVDMMDNNIGDHSGFSKFSLGWTSPLVVNKSSIIKLKKYSSSGEFILLPSQNYNNTPFDEYLTLEYISTDNLNSIDYYTGYNGVSGYKEGGIRISHIDARVKNDNRYIPLDDIQKATNYIADNSYFGRNSSGKASSTTTDFFEGHLNDSNVDRSYYLLGVISASFDETRYNMNSKVYCDDSSLFKKNSEFSLDDGYNIFMPSYSSLWNKARSHVLNNDDYKTVIDESLKCSYYVIVLDINEEEATLLIEVK
;
A
#
# COMPACT_ATOMS: atom_id res chain seq x y z
N MET A 1 -7.55 34.07 -39.16
CA MET A 1 -6.33 33.55 -38.52
C MET A 1 -6.74 32.49 -37.52
N LYS A 2 -6.73 31.22 -37.96
CA LYS A 2 -7.20 30.06 -37.21
C LYS A 2 -6.03 29.51 -36.37
N LYS A 3 -6.20 29.48 -35.04
CA LYS A 3 -5.46 28.59 -34.15
C LYS A 3 -6.04 27.19 -34.32
N ILE A 4 -5.32 26.32 -35.01
CA ILE A 4 -5.50 24.87 -34.95
C ILE A 4 -4.11 24.35 -34.58
N LYS A 5 -3.95 23.89 -33.34
CA LYS A 5 -2.77 23.15 -32.89
C LYS A 5 -3.25 21.97 -32.05
N LEU A 6 -2.90 20.79 -32.55
CA LEU A 6 -2.78 19.49 -31.87
C LEU A 6 -4.01 18.96 -31.13
N VAL A 7 -4.90 18.35 -31.91
CA VAL A 7 -5.76 17.24 -31.46
C VAL A 7 -5.68 16.21 -32.58
N CYS A 8 -4.74 15.25 -32.49
CA CYS A 8 -4.69 14.10 -33.43
C CYS A 8 -3.74 12.95 -33.03
N LEU A 9 -3.27 12.85 -31.80
CA LEU A 9 -2.70 11.59 -31.30
C LEU A 9 -3.62 11.04 -30.22
N LEU A 10 -3.73 9.70 -30.15
CA LEU A 10 -4.61 8.92 -29.27
C LEU A 10 -6.03 8.69 -29.80
N SER A 11 -6.12 8.14 -31.01
CA SER A 11 -7.17 7.18 -31.33
C SER A 11 -6.80 6.46 -32.62
N LEU A 12 -6.03 5.36 -32.56
CA LEU A 12 -6.04 4.31 -33.58
C LEU A 12 -5.17 3.13 -33.12
N PHE A 13 -5.86 2.11 -32.60
CA PHE A 13 -5.53 0.68 -32.72
C PHE A 13 -4.06 0.25 -32.61
N CYS A 14 -3.72 -0.34 -31.47
CA CYS A 14 -3.19 -1.71 -31.51
C CYS A 14 -3.78 -2.50 -30.35
N CYS A 15 -4.73 -3.37 -30.68
CA CYS A 15 -5.20 -4.42 -29.80
C CYS A 15 -4.01 -5.20 -29.23
N SER A 16 -4.10 -5.49 -27.94
CA SER A 16 -3.42 -6.56 -27.21
C SER A 16 -3.04 -7.78 -28.07
N CYS A 17 -1.84 -8.32 -27.79
CA CYS A 17 -1.22 -9.53 -28.33
C CYS A 17 -0.60 -9.42 -29.73
N SER A 18 0.61 -8.85 -29.80
CA SER A 18 1.82 -9.63 -30.11
C SER A 18 3.04 -8.71 -30.24
N GLU A 19 4.07 -8.93 -29.42
CA GLU A 19 5.44 -8.38 -29.58
C GLU A 19 6.16 -8.98 -30.80
N VAL A 20 5.37 -9.47 -31.75
CA VAL A 20 5.75 -10.39 -32.80
C VAL A 20 4.92 -10.07 -34.04
N SER A 21 5.55 -9.54 -35.09
CA SER A 21 4.88 -9.22 -36.36
C SER A 21 5.14 -10.32 -37.37
N THR A 22 4.11 -10.75 -38.10
CA THR A 22 4.22 -12.00 -38.89
C THR A 22 3.57 -11.92 -40.25
N SER A 23 4.15 -12.64 -41.22
CA SER A 23 3.61 -12.76 -42.56
C SER A 23 3.87 -14.15 -43.12
N SER A 24 2.90 -14.72 -43.83
CA SER A 24 3.01 -16.08 -44.36
C SER A 24 3.07 -16.12 -45.88
N ILE A 25 3.83 -17.07 -46.40
CA ILE A 25 3.85 -17.44 -47.82
C ILE A 25 3.69 -18.95 -47.97
N GLN A 26 3.23 -19.39 -49.15
CA GLN A 26 3.23 -20.80 -49.51
C GLN A 26 4.37 -21.05 -50.49
N GLN A 27 5.28 -21.95 -50.16
CA GLN A 27 6.46 -22.26 -50.98
C GLN A 27 6.72 -23.77 -50.97
N ASN A 28 6.93 -24.38 -52.13
CA ASN A 28 7.29 -25.81 -52.27
C ASN A 28 6.39 -26.79 -51.49
N ASN A 29 5.07 -26.55 -51.52
CA ASN A 29 4.04 -27.33 -50.78
C ASN A 29 4.10 -27.22 -49.25
N SER A 30 4.85 -26.30 -48.67
CA SER A 30 4.78 -25.96 -47.25
C SER A 30 4.31 -24.51 -47.02
N ILE A 31 3.68 -24.29 -45.87
CA ILE A 31 3.29 -22.94 -45.41
C ILE A 31 4.40 -22.47 -44.48
N GLN A 32 5.01 -21.34 -44.82
CA GLN A 32 6.04 -20.71 -44.01
C GLN A 32 5.58 -19.34 -43.53
N LYS A 33 6.07 -18.91 -42.37
CA LYS A 33 5.78 -17.60 -41.79
C LYS A 33 7.09 -16.93 -41.38
N LEU A 34 7.32 -15.72 -41.86
CA LEU A 34 8.30 -14.81 -41.28
C LEU A 34 7.73 -14.29 -39.97
N GLU A 35 8.48 -14.45 -38.90
CA GLU A 35 8.13 -13.99 -37.57
C GLU A 35 9.25 -13.07 -37.07
N VAL A 36 8.89 -11.81 -36.81
CA VAL A 36 9.81 -10.81 -36.25
C VAL A 36 9.42 -10.57 -34.82
N ASN A 37 10.24 -11.04 -33.89
CA ASN A 37 10.12 -10.79 -32.47
C ASN A 37 10.97 -9.57 -32.09
N TYR A 38 10.30 -8.55 -31.56
CA TYR A 38 10.90 -7.27 -31.19
C TYR A 38 10.72 -6.94 -29.71
N THR A 39 10.38 -7.92 -28.86
CA THR A 39 10.22 -7.75 -27.40
C THR A 39 11.41 -7.06 -26.75
N ASN A 40 12.63 -7.41 -27.17
CA ASN A 40 13.88 -6.88 -26.59
C ASN A 40 14.37 -5.61 -27.30
N VAL A 41 13.67 -5.14 -28.33
CA VAL A 41 13.99 -3.87 -28.99
C VAL A 41 13.39 -2.74 -28.16
N LYS A 42 14.15 -1.66 -27.99
CA LYS A 42 13.64 -0.45 -27.37
C LYS A 42 12.51 0.11 -28.23
N ASP A 43 11.36 0.33 -27.63
CA ASP A 43 10.12 0.84 -28.23
C ASP A 43 10.05 2.37 -28.15
N THR A 44 10.66 2.99 -27.14
CA THR A 44 10.70 4.45 -26.97
C THR A 44 12.11 5.01 -27.09
N TYR A 45 12.30 5.98 -27.98
CA TYR A 45 13.55 6.71 -28.18
C TYR A 45 13.39 8.20 -27.89
N PHE A 46 14.52 8.88 -27.71
CA PHE A 46 14.56 10.33 -27.70
C PHE A 46 15.09 10.91 -29.01
N LEU A 47 14.66 12.13 -29.34
CA LEU A 47 15.22 12.86 -30.47
C LEU A 47 16.75 12.99 -30.32
N GLY A 48 17.49 12.60 -31.36
CA GLY A 48 18.95 12.51 -31.37
C GLY A 48 19.52 11.16 -30.91
N GLU A 49 18.69 10.24 -30.43
CA GLU A 49 19.10 8.88 -30.07
C GLU A 49 19.32 8.01 -31.32
N LYS A 50 20.24 7.03 -31.22
CA LYS A 50 20.46 6.06 -32.29
C LYS A 50 19.48 4.91 -32.14
N LEU A 51 18.77 4.57 -33.21
CA LEU A 51 17.96 3.37 -33.31
C LEU A 51 18.85 2.14 -33.06
N ASP A 52 18.44 1.24 -32.16
CA ASP A 52 19.13 -0.03 -31.91
C ASP A 52 18.19 -1.21 -32.21
N LEU A 53 18.52 -1.93 -33.28
CA LEU A 53 17.84 -3.14 -33.71
C LEU A 53 18.69 -4.41 -33.47
N SER A 54 19.76 -4.33 -32.67
CA SER A 54 20.69 -5.45 -32.46
C SER A 54 20.06 -6.64 -31.73
N SER A 55 19.02 -6.40 -30.94
CA SER A 55 18.25 -7.43 -30.23
C SER A 55 16.99 -7.90 -30.98
N LEU A 56 16.81 -7.47 -32.25
CA LEU A 56 15.69 -7.93 -33.08
C LEU A 56 15.91 -9.39 -33.49
N ASP A 57 14.94 -10.24 -33.18
CA ASP A 57 14.97 -11.65 -33.58
C ASP A 57 14.02 -11.89 -34.76
N VAL A 58 14.56 -12.44 -35.85
CA VAL A 58 13.81 -12.68 -37.09
C VAL A 58 13.96 -14.14 -37.44
N VAL A 59 12.85 -14.88 -37.40
CA VAL A 59 12.83 -16.32 -37.63
C VAL A 59 11.84 -16.68 -38.73
N ILE A 60 12.15 -17.73 -39.47
CA ILE A 60 11.18 -18.40 -40.34
C ILE A 60 10.63 -19.59 -39.58
N LYS A 61 9.30 -19.69 -39.51
CA LYS A 61 8.59 -20.86 -39.01
C LYS A 61 7.93 -21.61 -40.16
N GLU A 62 7.88 -22.93 -40.06
CA GLU A 62 7.23 -23.82 -41.02
C GLU A 62 6.09 -24.58 -40.33
N PHE A 63 4.95 -24.71 -41.02
CA PHE A 63 3.81 -25.44 -40.50
C PHE A 63 3.95 -26.94 -40.81
N VAL A 64 4.15 -27.75 -39.77
CA VAL A 64 4.37 -29.20 -39.86
C VAL A 64 3.45 -29.89 -38.85
N ASP A 65 2.69 -30.90 -39.31
CA ASP A 65 1.84 -31.76 -38.46
C ASP A 65 0.92 -31.01 -37.46
N GLY A 66 0.39 -29.86 -37.87
CA GLY A 66 -0.55 -29.08 -37.05
C GLY A 66 0.09 -28.03 -36.14
N ALA A 67 1.41 -27.84 -36.17
CA ALA A 67 2.13 -26.87 -35.36
C ALA A 67 3.10 -26.01 -36.18
N TRP A 68 3.39 -24.81 -35.69
CA TRP A 68 4.46 -23.95 -36.22
C TRP A 68 5.78 -24.30 -35.54
N LEU A 69 6.75 -24.77 -36.32
CA LEU A 69 8.09 -25.08 -35.85
C LEU A 69 9.08 -24.06 -36.39
N GLU A 70 10.03 -23.65 -35.55
CA GLU A 70 11.14 -22.81 -36.00
C GLU A 70 12.01 -23.59 -36.99
N LYS A 71 12.28 -22.96 -38.14
CA LYS A 71 13.06 -23.53 -39.22
C LYS A 71 14.47 -22.96 -39.25
N GLU A 72 14.58 -21.63 -39.19
CA GLU A 72 15.87 -20.93 -39.18
C GLU A 72 15.75 -19.49 -38.62
N HIS A 73 16.85 -19.01 -38.03
CA HIS A 73 17.07 -17.58 -37.77
C HIS A 73 17.59 -16.89 -39.04
N VAL A 74 17.14 -15.65 -39.25
CA VAL A 74 17.45 -14.84 -40.42
C VAL A 74 18.39 -13.71 -40.02
N GLU A 75 19.60 -13.68 -40.60
CA GLU A 75 20.58 -12.62 -40.32
C GLU A 75 20.59 -11.50 -41.38
N ASN A 76 20.12 -11.77 -42.61
CA ASN A 76 20.24 -10.86 -43.76
C ASN A 76 18.92 -10.15 -44.11
N TRP A 77 18.11 -9.80 -43.12
CA TRP A 77 16.92 -8.97 -43.32
C TRP A 77 17.29 -7.50 -43.54
N THR A 78 16.33 -6.71 -44.05
CA THR A 78 16.49 -5.27 -44.22
C THR A 78 15.39 -4.51 -43.48
N SER A 79 15.71 -3.32 -42.99
CA SER A 79 14.75 -2.43 -42.32
C SER A 79 14.54 -1.13 -43.10
N SER A 80 13.35 -0.54 -43.01
CA SER A 80 13.05 0.78 -43.59
C SER A 80 13.92 1.90 -43.01
N ILE A 81 14.40 1.74 -41.78
CA ILE A 81 15.35 2.63 -41.11
C ILE A 81 16.53 1.79 -40.62
N GLN A 82 17.75 2.13 -41.03
CA GLN A 82 18.94 1.34 -40.72
C GLN A 82 19.26 1.37 -39.22
N ASN A 83 19.72 0.23 -38.69
CA ASN A 83 20.27 0.16 -37.34
C ASN A 83 21.38 1.21 -37.17
N GLY A 84 21.39 1.92 -36.04
CA GLY A 84 22.31 3.01 -35.74
C GLY A 84 21.92 4.38 -36.32
N THR A 85 20.81 4.50 -37.06
CA THR A 85 20.30 5.79 -37.56
C THR A 85 19.94 6.71 -36.40
N ILE A 86 20.36 7.97 -36.47
CA ILE A 86 19.97 9.01 -35.51
C ILE A 86 18.53 9.43 -35.81
N LEU A 87 17.65 9.30 -34.82
CA LEU A 87 16.24 9.63 -34.93
C LEU A 87 16.03 11.15 -34.77
N ASN A 88 15.59 11.82 -35.83
CA ASN A 88 15.45 13.29 -35.87
C ASN A 88 13.99 13.76 -35.97
N GLU A 89 13.05 12.83 -36.08
CA GLU A 89 11.61 13.11 -36.16
C GLU A 89 10.95 12.64 -34.87
N GLU A 90 10.02 13.43 -34.35
CA GLU A 90 9.23 13.09 -33.17
C GLU A 90 7.93 12.37 -33.55
N GLY A 91 7.38 11.59 -32.63
CA GLY A 91 6.15 10.83 -32.80
C GLY A 91 6.38 9.36 -33.10
N GLU A 92 5.32 8.69 -33.53
CA GLU A 92 5.35 7.27 -33.85
C GLU A 92 6.02 7.04 -35.21
N ILE A 93 7.06 6.21 -35.24
CA ILE A 93 7.84 5.88 -36.42
C ILE A 93 7.66 4.39 -36.73
N LYS A 94 7.26 4.11 -37.98
CA LYS A 94 7.07 2.75 -38.48
C LYS A 94 8.39 2.13 -38.95
N ILE A 95 8.79 1.02 -38.34
CA ILE A 95 9.90 0.19 -38.79
C ILE A 95 9.34 -0.99 -39.60
N THR A 96 9.74 -1.09 -40.86
CA THR A 96 9.30 -2.17 -41.76
C THR A 96 10.47 -3.11 -42.02
N ILE A 97 10.30 -4.39 -41.70
CA ILE A 97 11.26 -5.46 -41.94
C ILE A 97 10.88 -6.20 -43.22
N SER A 98 11.84 -6.33 -44.13
CA SER A 98 11.68 -7.02 -45.41
C SER A 98 12.72 -8.13 -45.55
N TYR A 99 12.26 -9.30 -45.98
CA TYR A 99 13.12 -10.45 -46.24
C TYR A 99 12.58 -11.29 -47.41
N LEU A 100 13.41 -11.50 -48.44
CA LEU A 100 13.11 -12.27 -49.65
C LEU A 100 11.72 -11.94 -50.25
N GLU A 101 10.88 -12.97 -50.43
CA GLU A 101 9.55 -12.88 -51.02
C GLU A 101 8.42 -12.81 -49.99
N PHE A 102 8.75 -12.74 -48.70
CA PHE A 102 7.75 -12.53 -47.65
C PHE A 102 7.15 -11.14 -47.75
N VAL A 103 5.85 -11.03 -47.47
CA VAL A 103 5.21 -9.71 -47.29
C VAL A 103 5.93 -9.00 -46.13
N PRO A 104 6.40 -7.74 -46.31
CA PRO A 104 7.08 -7.02 -45.25
C PRO A 104 6.21 -6.91 -44.00
N VAL A 105 6.83 -7.12 -42.84
CA VAL A 105 6.19 -6.96 -41.54
C VAL A 105 6.61 -5.64 -40.93
N SER A 106 5.82 -5.08 -40.02
CA SER A 106 6.14 -3.79 -39.42
C SER A 106 5.78 -3.73 -37.95
N PHE A 107 6.59 -2.98 -37.22
CA PHE A 107 6.33 -2.56 -35.86
C PHE A 107 6.56 -1.05 -35.76
N TYR A 108 6.21 -0.46 -34.62
CA TYR A 108 6.32 0.98 -34.39
C TYR A 108 7.23 1.25 -33.19
N ILE A 109 7.91 2.38 -33.24
CA ILE A 109 8.65 2.96 -32.11
C ILE A 109 8.12 4.38 -31.86
N LEU A 110 8.22 4.87 -30.63
CA LEU A 110 7.85 6.22 -30.25
C LEU A 110 9.11 7.08 -30.06
N VAL A 111 9.20 8.23 -30.71
CA VAL A 111 10.31 9.19 -30.52
C VAL A 111 9.82 10.43 -29.80
N LEU A 112 10.36 10.67 -28.60
CA LEU A 112 10.01 11.78 -27.73
C LEU A 112 11.04 12.91 -27.80
N ASN A 113 10.57 14.16 -27.80
CA ASN A 113 11.42 15.33 -27.64
C ASN A 113 11.54 15.69 -26.15
N ARG A 114 12.72 15.45 -25.55
CA ARG A 114 12.96 15.72 -24.11
C ARG A 114 12.67 17.17 -23.73
N ASP A 115 12.96 18.12 -24.61
CA ASP A 115 12.81 19.55 -24.32
C ASP A 115 11.33 19.97 -24.13
N LYS A 116 10.38 19.07 -24.43
CA LYS A 116 8.95 19.30 -24.21
C LYS A 116 8.44 18.79 -22.86
N TYR A 117 9.23 17.98 -22.15
CA TYR A 117 8.81 17.34 -20.91
C TYR A 117 9.66 17.78 -19.75
N LEU A 118 9.01 18.01 -18.61
CA LEU A 118 9.71 18.21 -17.34
C LEU A 118 10.33 16.90 -16.85
N SER A 119 11.27 17.01 -15.93
CA SER A 119 12.00 15.91 -15.30
C SER A 119 11.82 15.92 -13.79
N ASN A 120 12.39 14.94 -13.08
CA ASN A 120 12.31 14.85 -11.62
C ASN A 120 12.64 16.18 -10.90
N ASP A 121 13.68 16.88 -11.35
CA ASP A 121 14.21 18.09 -10.69
C ASP A 121 13.27 19.30 -10.81
N ASP A 122 12.28 19.25 -11.70
CA ASP A 122 11.31 20.32 -11.93
C ASP A 122 10.13 20.29 -10.94
N PHE A 123 10.02 19.24 -10.12
CA PHE A 123 8.93 19.03 -9.18
C PHE A 123 9.40 19.03 -7.73
N SER A 124 8.51 19.49 -6.84
CA SER A 124 8.73 19.47 -5.40
C SER A 124 8.20 18.19 -4.79
N LYS A 125 8.79 17.80 -3.64
CA LYS A 125 8.19 16.79 -2.78
C LYS A 125 7.04 17.38 -1.96
N ALA A 126 6.04 16.57 -1.64
CA ALA A 126 4.96 16.97 -0.75
C ALA A 126 5.47 17.20 0.69
N SER A 127 4.70 17.93 1.49
CA SER A 127 5.04 18.21 2.89
C SER A 127 4.78 17.01 3.80
N ASN A 128 5.73 16.71 4.68
CA ASN A 128 5.57 15.74 5.78
C ASN A 128 5.26 16.40 7.12
N GLU A 129 5.02 17.72 7.14
CA GLU A 129 4.69 18.45 8.37
C GLU A 129 3.37 17.96 8.99
N TYR A 130 2.44 17.52 8.16
CA TYR A 130 1.17 16.95 8.58
C TYR A 130 1.23 15.43 8.45
N ASN A 131 1.18 14.75 9.58
CA ASN A 131 1.20 13.30 9.69
C ASN A 131 0.19 12.84 10.75
N VAL A 132 0.00 11.54 10.90
CA VAL A 132 -1.00 10.94 11.80
C VAL A 132 -0.85 11.35 13.26
N SER A 133 0.35 11.74 13.72
CA SER A 133 0.55 12.23 15.10
C SER A 133 -0.28 13.49 15.41
N LEU A 134 -0.66 14.27 14.38
CA LEU A 134 -1.53 15.44 14.54
C LEU A 134 -2.91 15.04 15.08
N PHE A 135 -3.47 13.94 14.60
CA PHE A 135 -4.80 13.49 15.03
C PHE A 135 -4.78 13.05 16.49
N GLY A 136 -3.73 12.34 16.92
CA GLY A 136 -3.58 11.91 18.31
C GLY A 136 -3.49 13.08 19.29
N LYS A 137 -2.85 14.18 18.88
CA LYS A 137 -2.84 15.44 19.65
C LYS A 137 -4.24 16.04 19.79
N ASN A 138 -5.04 16.01 18.73
CA ASN A 138 -6.39 16.59 18.72
C ASN A 138 -7.43 15.74 19.48
N THR A 139 -7.23 14.43 19.60
CA THR A 139 -8.13 13.51 20.31
C THR A 139 -7.72 13.26 21.77
N SER A 140 -6.56 13.75 22.21
CA SER A 140 -5.96 13.39 23.51
C SER A 140 -5.71 11.88 23.64
N SER A 141 -5.44 11.22 22.51
CA SER A 141 -5.12 9.80 22.39
C SER A 141 -3.84 9.69 21.57
N PRO A 142 -2.66 9.75 22.21
CA PRO A 142 -1.38 9.78 21.51
C PRO A 142 -1.14 8.47 20.76
N TYR A 143 -0.80 8.61 19.47
CA TYR A 143 -0.16 7.53 18.72
C TYR A 143 1.31 7.44 19.11
N LEU A 144 1.90 6.26 18.92
CA LEU A 144 3.35 6.11 18.94
C LEU A 144 3.95 7.11 17.93
N ASP A 145 4.96 7.87 18.32
CA ASP A 145 5.49 8.94 17.47
C ASP A 145 6.23 8.34 16.27
N PRO A 146 5.71 8.47 15.03
CA PRO A 146 6.30 7.84 13.86
C PRO A 146 7.66 8.45 13.48
N LEU A 147 8.07 9.58 14.06
CA LEU A 147 9.33 10.24 13.75
C LEU A 147 10.31 10.25 14.93
N SER A 148 9.98 9.54 16.01
CA SER A 148 10.83 9.47 17.20
C SER A 148 11.86 8.34 17.09
N LEU A 149 13.12 8.68 17.33
CA LEU A 149 14.22 7.70 17.47
C LEU A 149 14.35 7.18 18.91
N ASP A 150 13.49 7.64 19.82
CA ASP A 150 13.54 7.28 21.24
C ASP A 150 12.30 6.55 21.73
N ASN A 151 11.35 6.19 20.87
CA ASN A 151 10.16 5.43 21.26
C ASN A 151 10.54 4.23 22.14
N LYS A 152 10.01 4.21 23.37
CA LYS A 152 10.27 3.16 24.37
C LYS A 152 9.00 2.37 24.65
N VAL A 153 9.00 1.12 24.21
CA VAL A 153 7.86 0.22 24.32
C VAL A 153 8.01 -0.69 25.54
N LEU A 154 6.93 -0.86 26.29
CA LEU A 154 6.86 -1.84 27.38
C LEU A 154 6.10 -3.08 26.91
N VAL A 155 6.79 -4.22 26.80
CA VAL A 155 6.17 -5.51 26.44
C VAL A 155 5.98 -6.33 27.70
N VAL A 156 4.74 -6.73 27.96
CA VAL A 156 4.34 -7.46 29.17
C VAL A 156 3.77 -8.83 28.81
N PRO A 157 4.55 -9.91 29.03
CA PRO A 157 4.01 -11.25 29.08
C PRO A 157 3.02 -11.37 30.25
N TYR A 158 1.77 -11.70 29.96
CA TYR A 158 0.67 -11.68 30.92
C TYR A 158 -0.01 -13.04 31.00
N TYR A 159 -0.04 -13.68 32.17
CA TYR A 159 -0.57 -15.04 32.29
C TYR A 159 -1.74 -15.15 33.26
N PHE A 160 -2.72 -15.99 32.91
CA PHE A 160 -3.81 -16.34 33.81
C PHE A 160 -3.43 -17.56 34.65
N THR A 161 -4.06 -17.71 35.82
CA THR A 161 -3.69 -18.78 36.78
C THR A 161 -3.82 -20.17 36.18
N GLU A 162 -4.80 -20.36 35.31
CA GLU A 162 -5.09 -21.60 34.61
C GLU A 162 -4.18 -21.87 33.38
N GLN A 163 -3.26 -20.96 33.06
CA GLN A 163 -2.21 -21.10 32.04
C GLN A 163 -0.82 -20.72 32.59
N GLU A 164 -0.55 -21.03 33.87
CA GLU A 164 0.72 -20.73 34.53
C GLU A 164 1.90 -21.52 33.92
N GLU A 165 1.63 -22.68 33.35
CA GLU A 165 2.63 -23.50 32.63
C GLU A 165 3.23 -22.80 31.41
N MET A 166 2.55 -21.80 30.85
CA MET A 166 3.06 -21.00 29.72
C MET A 166 4.08 -19.94 30.19
N ALA A 167 4.09 -19.59 31.48
CA ALA A 167 4.92 -18.54 32.05
C ALA A 167 6.37 -19.01 32.30
N THR A 168 7.03 -19.51 31.25
CA THR A 168 8.42 -19.99 31.28
C THR A 168 9.39 -18.92 30.79
N GLU A 169 10.66 -19.03 31.20
CA GLU A 169 11.73 -18.16 30.68
C GLU A 169 12.00 -18.41 29.19
N GLU A 170 11.78 -19.63 28.71
CA GLU A 170 11.88 -19.97 27.28
C GLU A 170 10.83 -19.20 26.46
N ASN A 171 9.57 -19.20 26.89
CA ASN A 171 8.51 -18.44 26.23
C ASN A 171 8.73 -16.92 26.38
N ARG A 172 9.26 -16.44 27.51
CA ARG A 172 9.62 -15.03 27.68
C ARG A 172 10.68 -14.60 26.65
N LYS A 173 11.74 -15.40 26.48
CA LYS A 173 12.79 -15.15 25.48
C LYS A 173 12.25 -15.19 24.06
N LYS A 174 11.33 -16.11 23.76
CA LYS A 174 10.66 -16.13 22.47
C LYS A 174 9.90 -14.84 22.16
N ILE A 175 9.23 -14.24 23.16
CA ILE A 175 8.62 -12.90 23.02
C ILE A 175 9.69 -11.85 22.73
N GLU A 176 10.80 -11.88 23.47
CA GLU A 176 11.93 -10.97 23.29
C GLU A 176 12.55 -11.07 21.89
N ASP A 177 12.71 -12.29 21.37
CA ASP A 177 13.24 -12.53 20.02
C ASP A 177 12.27 -12.01 18.94
N VAL A 178 10.97 -12.31 19.05
CA VAL A 178 9.96 -11.85 18.09
C VAL A 178 9.86 -10.32 18.05
N PHE A 179 10.00 -9.65 19.19
CA PHE A 179 9.90 -8.19 19.25
C PHE A 179 11.20 -7.47 18.89
N PHE A 180 12.36 -7.97 19.35
CA PHE A 180 13.60 -7.18 19.39
C PHE A 180 14.84 -7.88 18.81
N SER A 181 14.73 -9.11 18.31
CA SER A 181 15.86 -9.78 17.64
C SER A 181 16.41 -8.93 16.48
N SER A 182 17.74 -8.92 16.34
CA SER A 182 18.44 -8.33 15.19
C SER A 182 18.71 -9.35 14.06
N GLU A 183 18.33 -10.62 14.24
CA GLU A 183 18.52 -11.67 13.22
C GLU A 183 17.47 -11.56 12.10
N ASN A 184 17.85 -11.91 10.88
CA ASN A 184 17.01 -11.73 9.69
C ASN A 184 16.10 -12.94 9.41
N LYS A 185 14.81 -12.62 9.31
CA LYS A 185 13.68 -13.33 8.70
C LYS A 185 13.05 -14.50 9.49
N PRO A 186 11.73 -14.42 9.80
CA PRO A 186 10.87 -13.24 9.62
C PRO A 186 11.39 -12.04 10.45
N TYR A 187 11.19 -10.81 9.97
CA TYR A 187 11.73 -9.62 10.63
C TYR A 187 11.03 -9.44 11.98
N SER A 188 11.80 -9.28 13.07
CA SER A 188 11.22 -8.88 14.35
C SER A 188 10.43 -7.58 14.23
N VAL A 189 9.53 -7.30 15.18
CA VAL A 189 8.75 -6.05 15.19
C VAL A 189 9.67 -4.83 15.08
N LYS A 190 10.76 -4.81 15.85
CA LYS A 190 11.81 -3.79 15.76
C LYS A 190 12.40 -3.66 14.36
N SER A 191 12.96 -4.75 13.83
CA SER A 191 13.65 -4.72 12.55
C SER A 191 12.72 -4.37 11.39
N TYR A 192 11.44 -4.76 11.48
CA TYR A 192 10.42 -4.39 10.50
C TYR A 192 10.23 -2.87 10.46
N TYR A 193 9.94 -2.23 11.61
CA TYR A 193 9.65 -0.80 11.66
C TYR A 193 10.88 0.08 11.38
N GLU A 194 12.06 -0.33 11.84
CA GLU A 194 13.31 0.36 11.48
C GLU A 194 13.57 0.31 9.97
N THR A 195 13.35 -0.85 9.33
CA THR A 195 13.55 -1.00 7.88
C THR A 195 12.46 -0.25 7.09
N SER A 196 11.19 -0.41 7.45
CA SER A 196 10.05 0.17 6.72
C SER A 196 10.08 1.70 6.75
N SER A 197 10.51 2.27 7.88
CA SER A 197 10.63 3.72 8.06
C SER A 197 11.89 4.34 7.48
N TYR A 198 12.79 3.54 6.90
CA TYR A 198 14.13 4.00 6.49
C TYR A 198 14.92 4.59 7.67
N HIS A 199 14.81 3.95 8.84
CA HIS A 199 15.40 4.37 10.12
C HIS A 199 14.96 5.77 10.59
N LYS A 200 13.74 6.20 10.22
CA LYS A 200 13.14 7.45 10.73
C LYS A 200 12.42 7.28 12.06
N THR A 201 12.06 6.06 12.41
CA THR A 201 11.62 5.68 13.75
C THR A 201 12.54 4.60 14.30
N ASN A 202 12.66 4.57 15.61
CA ASN A 202 13.21 3.44 16.34
C ASN A 202 12.06 2.73 17.06
N PHE A 203 12.14 1.41 17.18
CA PHE A 203 11.21 0.64 18.00
C PHE A 203 12.04 -0.16 19.00
N ASP A 204 12.18 0.39 20.20
CA ASP A 204 13.06 -0.14 21.24
C ASP A 204 12.27 -0.29 22.54
N GLY A 205 12.71 -1.16 23.43
CA GLY A 205 11.91 -1.45 24.62
C GLY A 205 12.42 -2.60 25.46
N ASP A 206 11.60 -2.99 26.44
CA ASP A 206 11.90 -4.07 27.36
C ASP A 206 10.78 -5.12 27.35
N VAL A 207 11.15 -6.41 27.38
CA VAL A 207 10.24 -7.51 27.73
C VAL A 207 10.44 -7.85 29.20
N ILE A 208 9.48 -7.49 30.05
CA ILE A 208 9.56 -7.79 31.48
C ILE A 208 9.29 -9.27 31.78
N ASN A 209 9.51 -9.68 33.03
CA ASN A 209 9.09 -10.99 33.51
C ASN A 209 7.56 -11.14 33.44
N TRP A 210 7.10 -12.39 33.34
CA TRP A 210 5.69 -12.73 33.34
C TRP A 210 4.95 -12.11 34.53
N MET A 211 3.89 -11.37 34.22
CA MET A 211 2.99 -10.80 35.21
C MET A 211 1.73 -11.65 35.32
N LYS A 212 1.40 -12.07 36.55
CA LYS A 212 0.20 -12.86 36.81
C LYS A 212 -1.03 -11.96 36.77
N SER A 213 -2.05 -12.36 36.02
CA SER A 213 -3.34 -11.68 36.01
C SER A 213 -3.98 -11.71 37.40
N SER A 214 -4.52 -10.56 37.82
CA SER A 214 -5.44 -10.49 38.95
C SER A 214 -6.81 -11.11 38.66
N TYR A 215 -7.08 -11.42 37.39
CA TYR A 215 -8.33 -12.00 36.91
C TYR A 215 -8.14 -13.45 36.46
N GLN A 216 -9.25 -14.19 36.40
CA GLN A 216 -9.32 -15.42 35.60
C GLN A 216 -9.67 -15.01 34.17
N SER A 217 -9.24 -15.78 33.17
CA SER A 217 -9.48 -15.40 31.78
C SER A 217 -10.98 -15.28 31.48
N ASP A 218 -11.83 -16.14 32.00
CA ASP A 218 -13.29 -16.08 31.82
C ASP A 218 -13.94 -14.79 32.37
N LYS A 219 -13.34 -14.18 33.40
CA LYS A 219 -13.82 -12.92 34.00
C LYS A 219 -13.37 -11.67 33.26
N LEU A 220 -12.23 -11.74 32.57
CA LEU A 220 -11.68 -10.62 31.80
C LEU A 220 -12.45 -10.35 30.49
N ILE A 221 -13.38 -11.24 30.10
CA ILE A 221 -14.18 -11.19 28.86
C ILE A 221 -15.06 -9.93 28.73
N GLN A 222 -15.18 -9.10 29.76
CA GLN A 222 -16.02 -7.91 29.69
C GLN A 222 -15.33 -6.68 29.11
N ASN A 223 -14.03 -6.45 29.36
CA ASN A 223 -13.26 -5.36 28.74
C ASN A 223 -11.86 -5.76 28.24
N GLY A 224 -11.45 -7.03 28.35
CA GLY A 224 -10.27 -7.56 27.67
C GLY A 224 -8.98 -6.85 28.05
N GLY A 225 -8.22 -6.44 27.03
CA GLY A 225 -6.97 -5.71 27.18
C GLY A 225 -7.07 -4.41 27.98
N TYR A 226 -8.26 -3.77 28.09
CA TYR A 226 -8.43 -2.60 28.96
C TYR A 226 -8.24 -2.95 30.44
N ASP A 227 -8.89 -4.02 30.90
CA ASP A 227 -8.78 -4.48 32.28
C ASP A 227 -7.35 -4.99 32.56
N ALA A 228 -6.73 -5.66 31.58
CA ALA A 228 -5.35 -6.11 31.67
C ALA A 228 -4.36 -4.94 31.73
N ALA A 229 -4.49 -3.92 30.89
CA ALA A 229 -3.63 -2.74 30.91
C ALA A 229 -3.71 -2.00 32.25
N LYS A 230 -4.91 -1.90 32.83
CA LYS A 230 -5.11 -1.29 34.15
C LYS A 230 -4.48 -2.13 35.25
N ASP A 231 -4.69 -3.45 35.24
CA ASP A 231 -4.09 -4.38 36.19
C ASP A 231 -2.56 -4.32 36.13
N ILE A 232 -1.99 -4.35 34.92
CA ILE A 232 -0.55 -4.21 34.68
C ILE A 232 -0.03 -2.90 35.26
N TYR A 233 -0.70 -1.78 35.02
CA TYR A 233 -0.29 -0.48 35.56
C TYR A 233 -0.28 -0.44 37.10
N GLU A 234 -1.30 -1.00 37.75
CA GLU A 234 -1.39 -1.06 39.21
C GLU A 234 -0.32 -2.00 39.80
N GLN A 235 -0.15 -3.18 39.19
CA GLN A 235 0.85 -4.16 39.60
C GLN A 235 2.28 -3.64 39.39
N TYR A 236 2.59 -3.05 38.23
CA TYR A 236 3.91 -2.52 37.92
C TYR A 236 4.37 -1.52 38.99
N GLN A 237 3.51 -0.55 39.34
CA GLN A 237 3.83 0.43 40.38
C GLN A 237 4.03 -0.23 41.76
N LYS A 238 3.24 -1.25 42.08
CA LYS A 238 3.37 -1.98 43.34
C LYS A 238 4.69 -2.74 43.40
N GLU A 239 5.06 -3.44 42.33
CA GLU A 239 6.31 -4.19 42.23
C GLU A 239 7.52 -3.25 42.23
N TYR A 240 7.46 -2.15 41.47
CA TYR A 240 8.51 -1.15 41.38
C TYR A 240 8.87 -0.52 42.74
N ARG A 241 7.91 -0.40 43.67
CA ARG A 241 8.15 0.14 45.02
C ARG A 241 8.80 -0.86 46.00
N LYS A 242 8.90 -2.15 45.64
CA LYS A 242 9.56 -3.16 46.48
C LYS A 242 11.07 -3.08 46.35
N ASP A 243 11.77 -3.65 47.34
CA ASP A 243 13.22 -3.89 47.24
C ASP A 243 13.52 -4.72 45.98
N ASN A 244 14.51 -4.27 45.19
CA ASN A 244 14.87 -4.84 43.88
C ASN A 244 13.69 -4.94 42.88
N HIS A 245 12.67 -4.10 43.02
CA HIS A 245 11.50 -4.01 42.14
C HIS A 245 10.68 -5.32 41.98
N GLY A 246 10.76 -6.23 42.95
CA GLY A 246 9.93 -7.43 42.99
C GLY A 246 10.11 -8.32 41.75
N ILE A 247 9.00 -8.71 41.11
CA ILE A 247 9.06 -9.56 39.90
C ILE A 247 9.64 -8.83 38.69
N LEU A 248 9.65 -7.49 38.67
CA LEU A 248 10.21 -6.73 37.55
C LEU A 248 11.74 -6.85 37.49
N GLY A 249 12.37 -7.16 38.64
CA GLY A 249 13.81 -7.31 38.78
C GLY A 249 14.54 -6.00 39.01
N LYS A 250 15.76 -6.09 39.54
CA LYS A 250 16.55 -4.94 40.02
C LYS A 250 16.86 -3.87 38.96
N ASP A 251 16.80 -4.24 37.67
CA ASP A 251 17.15 -3.36 36.55
C ASP A 251 15.91 -2.71 35.90
N ALA A 252 14.72 -2.99 36.46
CA ALA A 252 13.45 -2.44 35.99
C ALA A 252 13.47 -0.91 35.93
N LYS A 253 12.82 -0.36 34.90
CA LYS A 253 12.71 1.08 34.69
C LYS A 253 11.48 1.63 35.39
N SER A 254 11.47 2.91 35.71
CA SER A 254 10.21 3.57 36.11
C SER A 254 9.32 3.72 34.88
N LEU A 255 8.00 3.83 35.06
CA LEU A 255 7.10 4.04 33.91
C LEU A 255 7.43 5.31 33.09
N SER A 256 8.02 6.34 33.70
CA SER A 256 8.50 7.54 32.99
C SER A 256 9.62 7.30 31.98
N TYR A 257 10.28 6.14 32.01
CA TYR A 257 11.23 5.74 30.97
C TYR A 257 10.52 5.42 29.64
N TYR A 258 9.26 5.02 29.70
CA TYR A 258 8.44 4.66 28.54
C TYR A 258 7.52 5.80 28.09
N ASP A 259 7.77 7.04 28.52
CA ASP A 259 7.03 8.26 28.13
C ASP A 259 8.04 9.22 27.50
N SER A 260 8.49 8.90 26.29
CA SER A 260 9.66 9.54 25.68
C SER A 260 9.35 10.95 25.21
N ASN A 261 8.08 11.24 24.92
CA ASN A 261 7.60 12.56 24.51
C ASN A 261 7.11 13.42 25.71
N ASN A 262 7.11 12.85 26.92
CA ASN A 262 6.70 13.49 28.17
C ASN A 262 5.28 14.09 28.09
N ASP A 263 4.34 13.33 27.53
CA ASP A 263 2.92 13.69 27.44
C ASP A 263 2.08 13.10 28.59
N GLY A 264 2.69 12.25 29.42
CA GLY A 264 2.05 11.61 30.56
C GLY A 264 1.32 10.31 30.22
N ALA A 265 1.50 9.78 29.02
CA ALA A 265 1.16 8.43 28.62
C ALA A 265 2.43 7.59 28.43
N ILE A 266 2.29 6.27 28.62
CA ILE A 266 3.29 5.32 28.12
C ILE A 266 3.17 5.31 26.59
N ASP A 267 4.28 5.48 25.87
CA ASP A 267 4.36 5.52 24.41
C ASP A 267 3.60 4.34 23.78
N LEU A 268 3.88 3.11 24.26
CA LEU A 268 3.14 1.91 23.90
C LEU A 268 3.27 0.81 24.97
N LEU A 269 2.13 0.24 25.38
CA LEU A 269 2.06 -1.00 26.16
C LEU A 269 1.66 -2.17 25.26
N TRP A 270 2.54 -3.15 25.10
CA TRP A 270 2.24 -4.41 24.41
C TRP A 270 1.90 -5.50 25.43
N ILE A 271 0.70 -6.09 25.34
CA ILE A 271 0.23 -7.14 26.26
C ILE A 271 0.17 -8.47 25.52
N ILE A 272 1.03 -9.41 25.91
CA ILE A 272 1.14 -10.74 25.31
C ILE A 272 0.54 -11.76 26.26
N TYR A 273 -0.70 -12.16 26.03
CA TYR A 273 -1.39 -13.04 26.97
C TYR A 273 -1.16 -14.53 26.69
N SER A 274 -1.12 -15.34 27.76
CA SER A 274 -0.79 -16.77 27.68
C SER A 274 -1.90 -17.67 27.14
N ARG A 275 -3.16 -17.22 27.16
CA ARG A 275 -4.30 -18.00 26.69
C ARG A 275 -4.18 -18.31 25.19
N PRO A 276 -4.29 -19.59 24.78
CA PRO A 276 -4.31 -19.96 23.37
C PRO A 276 -5.51 -19.32 22.64
N MET A 277 -5.29 -18.94 21.38
CA MET A 277 -6.37 -18.41 20.54
C MET A 277 -7.32 -19.53 20.09
N GLU A 278 -8.62 -19.33 20.24
CA GLU A 278 -9.64 -20.14 19.58
C GLU A 278 -10.08 -19.42 18.29
N HIS A 279 -9.81 -20.01 17.11
CA HIS A 279 -10.06 -19.44 15.78
C HIS A 279 -11.54 -19.12 15.45
N THR A 280 -12.46 -19.28 16.41
CA THR A 280 -13.90 -19.07 16.25
C THR A 280 -14.43 -17.91 17.10
N SER A 281 -13.61 -17.27 17.92
CA SER A 281 -14.10 -16.25 18.85
C SER A 281 -14.04 -14.85 18.25
N THR A 282 -15.20 -14.27 17.91
CA THR A 282 -15.39 -12.82 17.70
C THR A 282 -15.36 -12.04 19.03
N ASN A 283 -14.59 -12.53 20.00
CA ASN A 283 -14.55 -12.05 21.38
C ASN A 283 -13.29 -11.18 21.59
N GLN A 284 -13.15 -10.64 22.79
CA GLN A 284 -12.02 -9.82 23.26
C GLN A 284 -10.65 -10.54 23.29
N TRP A 285 -10.54 -11.73 22.68
CA TRP A 285 -9.32 -12.54 22.56
C TRP A 285 -8.77 -12.55 21.14
N TRP A 286 -9.31 -11.75 20.23
CA TRP A 286 -8.62 -11.46 18.98
C TRP A 286 -7.53 -10.40 19.23
N ALA A 287 -6.55 -10.33 18.32
CA ALA A 287 -5.55 -9.27 18.38
C ALA A 287 -6.20 -7.91 18.08
N TYR A 288 -5.82 -6.88 18.83
CA TYR A 288 -6.26 -5.51 18.53
C TYR A 288 -5.36 -4.46 19.20
N THR A 289 -5.52 -3.23 18.75
CA THR A 289 -4.90 -2.03 19.34
C THR A 289 -5.97 -1.04 19.77
N SER A 290 -5.77 -0.43 20.94
CA SER A 290 -6.67 0.59 21.48
C SER A 290 -5.93 1.87 21.83
N HIS A 291 -6.64 2.99 21.66
CA HIS A 291 -6.17 4.35 21.98
C HIS A 291 -7.05 5.04 23.05
N GLU A 292 -8.06 4.35 23.61
CA GLU A 292 -8.98 4.99 24.57
C GLU A 292 -8.36 5.10 25.97
N GLY A 293 -7.34 4.28 26.26
CA GLY A 293 -6.67 4.18 27.54
C GLY A 293 -7.49 3.52 28.64
N VAL A 294 -6.95 3.53 29.85
CA VAL A 294 -7.51 2.79 31.01
C VAL A 294 -8.39 3.66 31.93
N GLY A 295 -8.96 4.74 31.42
CA GLY A 295 -9.81 5.67 32.19
C GLY A 295 -9.06 6.47 33.28
N LEU A 296 -7.73 6.60 33.15
CA LEU A 296 -6.88 7.40 34.03
C LEU A 296 -6.46 8.70 33.33
N SER A 297 -6.23 9.75 34.12
CA SER A 297 -5.70 11.02 33.62
C SER A 297 -4.20 10.93 33.35
N LEU A 298 -3.74 11.59 32.28
CA LEU A 298 -2.32 11.68 31.92
C LEU A 298 -1.50 12.31 33.06
N ASN A 299 -0.30 11.78 33.29
CA ASN A 299 0.59 12.23 34.35
C ASN A 299 2.06 11.96 34.01
N VAL A 300 2.81 13.01 33.67
CA VAL A 300 4.24 12.92 33.31
C VAL A 300 5.14 12.28 34.37
N ASN A 301 4.79 12.36 35.66
CA ASN A 301 5.59 11.72 36.72
C ASN A 301 5.24 10.25 36.92
N ASN A 302 4.09 9.81 36.41
CA ASN A 302 3.57 8.46 36.56
C ASN A 302 2.67 8.12 35.36
N PRO A 303 3.27 7.99 34.17
CA PRO A 303 2.53 7.91 32.92
C PRO A 303 1.63 6.69 32.89
N VAL A 304 0.49 6.84 32.22
CA VAL A 304 -0.58 5.83 32.20
C VAL A 304 -0.64 5.12 30.85
N PRO A 305 -1.10 3.86 30.78
CA PRO A 305 -1.37 3.21 29.50
C PRO A 305 -2.53 3.92 28.79
N LYS A 306 -2.21 4.60 27.68
CA LYS A 306 -3.21 5.25 26.82
C LYS A 306 -3.38 4.51 25.49
N THR A 307 -2.26 4.10 24.90
CA THR A 307 -2.21 3.24 23.73
C THR A 307 -1.65 1.87 24.11
N PHE A 308 -2.37 0.82 23.78
CA PHE A 308 -1.93 -0.55 24.06
C PHE A 308 -2.36 -1.51 22.95
N CYS A 309 -1.51 -2.51 22.71
CA CYS A 309 -1.79 -3.65 21.86
C CYS A 309 -2.04 -4.90 22.71
N TRP A 310 -2.92 -5.77 22.24
CA TRP A 310 -3.34 -6.98 22.93
C TRP A 310 -3.35 -8.15 21.96
N ALA A 311 -2.55 -9.19 22.22
CA ALA A 311 -2.56 -10.41 21.40
C ALA A 311 -2.10 -11.65 22.16
N SER A 312 -2.55 -12.82 21.68
CA SER A 312 -2.16 -14.12 22.24
C SER A 312 -0.73 -14.45 21.87
N PHE A 313 0.03 -14.99 22.83
CA PHE A 313 1.33 -15.63 22.56
C PHE A 313 1.29 -16.62 21.37
N SER A 314 0.15 -17.29 21.14
CA SER A 314 -0.02 -18.27 20.07
C SER A 314 0.19 -17.72 18.65
N PHE A 315 0.08 -16.41 18.42
CA PHE A 315 0.36 -15.81 17.12
C PHE A 315 1.83 -15.97 16.68
N MET A 316 2.76 -16.14 17.64
CA MET A 316 4.17 -16.38 17.30
C MET A 316 4.39 -17.75 16.67
N ASN A 317 3.46 -18.71 16.84
CA ASN A 317 3.58 -20.12 16.46
C ASN A 317 4.97 -20.71 16.79
N ASP A 318 5.40 -21.84 16.23
CA ASP A 318 6.74 -22.40 16.51
C ASP A 318 7.87 -21.73 15.70
N ASN A 319 7.52 -20.93 14.69
CA ASN A 319 8.46 -20.28 13.76
C ASN A 319 8.80 -18.82 14.13
N TYR A 320 8.44 -18.36 15.34
CA TYR A 320 8.73 -16.99 15.80
C TYR A 320 8.11 -15.93 14.88
N ASP A 321 6.85 -16.16 14.50
CA ASP A 321 6.08 -15.36 13.56
C ASP A 321 5.69 -13.98 14.14
N PRO A 322 6.17 -12.87 13.54
CA PRO A 322 5.93 -11.51 14.03
C PRO A 322 4.72 -10.84 13.36
N HIS A 323 4.12 -11.40 12.30
CA HIS A 323 3.23 -10.64 11.38
C HIS A 323 2.02 -10.00 12.06
N THR A 324 1.37 -10.68 13.01
CA THR A 324 0.25 -10.09 13.77
C THR A 324 0.73 -8.96 14.67
N TYR A 325 1.88 -9.13 15.33
CA TYR A 325 2.44 -8.10 16.20
C TYR A 325 2.91 -6.88 15.41
N VAL A 326 3.45 -7.09 14.20
CA VAL A 326 3.78 -6.01 13.27
C VAL A 326 2.51 -5.26 12.89
N HIS A 327 1.49 -5.95 12.41
CA HIS A 327 0.22 -5.34 12.01
C HIS A 327 -0.41 -4.47 13.10
N GLU A 328 -0.55 -5.00 14.32
CA GLU A 328 -1.11 -4.26 15.45
C GLU A 328 -0.25 -3.05 15.85
N THR A 329 1.08 -3.18 15.74
CA THR A 329 1.97 -2.03 15.96
C THR A 329 1.74 -0.93 14.91
N GLY A 330 1.25 -1.28 13.71
CA GLY A 330 0.86 -0.32 12.68
C GLY A 330 -0.29 0.57 13.14
N HIS A 331 -1.27 0.00 13.84
CA HIS A 331 -2.34 0.76 14.49
C HIS A 331 -1.82 1.66 15.60
N ALA A 332 -0.83 1.21 16.38
CA ALA A 332 -0.24 2.06 17.44
C ALA A 332 0.41 3.32 16.86
N TYR A 333 0.96 3.24 15.65
CA TYR A 333 1.45 4.40 14.89
C TYR A 333 0.33 5.24 14.24
N GLY A 334 -0.92 4.79 14.26
CA GLY A 334 -2.09 5.51 13.73
C GLY A 334 -2.56 5.05 12.35
N LEU A 335 -2.08 3.91 11.84
CA LEU A 335 -2.62 3.32 10.61
C LEU A 335 -3.97 2.61 10.88
N VAL A 336 -4.76 2.44 9.83
CA VAL A 336 -6.05 1.74 9.85
C VAL A 336 -5.98 0.47 9.01
N ASP A 337 -6.91 -0.44 9.22
CA ASP A 337 -7.02 -1.65 8.40
C ASP A 337 -7.39 -1.35 6.95
N TYR A 338 -6.80 -2.09 6.03
CA TYR A 338 -7.06 -2.03 4.58
C TYR A 338 -7.84 -3.24 4.06
N TYR A 339 -8.11 -4.26 4.88
CA TYR A 339 -9.00 -5.36 4.51
C TYR A 339 -10.47 -5.04 4.77
N ASP A 340 -11.37 -5.65 4.01
CA ASP A 340 -12.80 -5.60 4.28
C ASP A 340 -13.17 -6.56 5.43
N TYR A 341 -13.75 -6.01 6.50
CA TYR A 341 -14.30 -6.80 7.60
C TYR A 341 -15.44 -7.73 7.18
N ASN A 342 -16.11 -7.44 6.06
CA ASN A 342 -17.14 -8.33 5.51
C ASN A 342 -16.58 -9.34 4.49
N SER A 343 -15.27 -9.32 4.24
CA SER A 343 -14.56 -10.22 3.32
C SER A 343 -15.02 -10.15 1.85
N TYR A 344 -15.60 -9.04 1.39
CA TYR A 344 -15.98 -8.85 -0.02
C TYR A 344 -14.87 -8.20 -0.85
N TRP A 345 -13.88 -7.57 -0.20
CA TRP A 345 -12.91 -6.69 -0.84
C TRP A 345 -11.57 -6.62 -0.08
N SER A 346 -10.54 -6.07 -0.74
CA SER A 346 -9.18 -5.92 -0.22
C SER A 346 -8.57 -4.64 -0.84
N CYS A 347 -8.44 -3.56 -0.07
CA CYS A 347 -8.04 -2.25 -0.60
C CYS A 347 -6.70 -2.27 -1.34
N MET A 348 -5.75 -3.04 -0.81
CA MET A 348 -4.41 -3.15 -1.38
C MET A 348 -4.23 -4.41 -2.22
N GLY A 349 -5.33 -5.04 -2.64
CA GLY A 349 -5.31 -6.36 -3.27
C GLY A 349 -4.66 -7.41 -2.38
N GLY A 350 -4.67 -7.19 -1.06
CA GLY A 350 -4.08 -8.04 -0.05
C GLY A 350 -2.58 -7.98 0.09
N VAL A 351 -1.88 -7.15 -0.69
CA VAL A 351 -0.41 -7.02 -0.63
C VAL A 351 -0.01 -5.72 0.09
N ASP A 352 -0.35 -5.67 1.38
CA ASP A 352 0.05 -4.64 2.35
C ASP A 352 -0.06 -5.18 3.78
N MET A 353 0.82 -4.71 4.67
CA MET A 353 0.85 -5.13 6.07
C MET A 353 -0.47 -4.83 6.80
N MET A 354 -1.17 -3.75 6.44
CA MET A 354 -2.47 -3.41 7.02
C MET A 354 -3.65 -4.11 6.30
N ASP A 355 -3.40 -4.94 5.28
CA ASP A 355 -4.44 -5.69 4.55
C ASP A 355 -4.43 -7.20 4.89
N ASN A 356 -3.33 -7.92 4.62
CA ASN A 356 -3.21 -9.34 4.99
C ASN A 356 -1.90 -9.66 5.70
N ASN A 357 -1.32 -8.68 6.38
CA ASN A 357 -0.09 -8.81 7.14
C ASN A 357 1.10 -9.29 6.29
N ILE A 358 1.07 -9.02 4.98
CA ILE A 358 2.18 -9.32 4.06
C ILE A 358 2.73 -8.05 3.49
N GLY A 359 4.00 -8.05 3.12
CA GLY A 359 4.52 -6.90 2.41
C GLY A 359 4.80 -5.70 3.31
N ASP A 360 5.45 -4.73 2.70
CA ASP A 360 5.78 -3.46 3.35
C ASP A 360 4.53 -2.57 3.37
N HIS A 361 4.58 -1.49 4.15
CA HIS A 361 3.56 -0.45 4.13
C HIS A 361 3.54 0.31 2.79
N SER A 362 2.34 0.56 2.26
CA SER A 362 2.13 1.39 1.07
C SER A 362 2.72 2.80 1.19
N GLY A 363 2.94 3.45 0.06
CA GLY A 363 3.41 4.83 -0.02
C GLY A 363 2.45 5.80 0.66
N PHE A 364 1.14 5.52 0.64
CA PHE A 364 0.17 6.26 1.44
C PHE A 364 0.46 6.13 2.93
N SER A 365 0.58 4.92 3.45
CA SER A 365 0.86 4.66 4.87
C SER A 365 2.15 5.36 5.29
N LYS A 366 3.25 5.17 4.55
CA LYS A 366 4.55 5.78 4.86
C LYS A 366 4.52 7.32 4.76
N PHE A 367 3.75 7.88 3.83
CA PHE A 367 3.56 9.33 3.73
C PHE A 367 2.73 9.88 4.90
N SER A 368 1.65 9.19 5.27
CA SER A 368 0.81 9.53 6.42
C SER A 368 1.57 9.51 7.75
N LEU A 369 2.60 8.66 7.85
CA LEU A 369 3.51 8.56 8.99
C LEU A 369 4.68 9.55 8.92
N GLY A 370 4.87 10.23 7.78
CA GLY A 370 6.00 11.14 7.55
C GLY A 370 7.32 10.44 7.21
N TRP A 371 7.31 9.13 6.97
CA TRP A 371 8.51 8.35 6.62
C TRP A 371 8.98 8.56 5.18
N THR A 372 8.10 8.94 4.27
CA THR A 372 8.45 9.25 2.87
C THR A 372 7.74 10.52 2.42
N SER A 373 8.22 11.15 1.35
CA SER A 373 7.56 12.31 0.73
C SER A 373 7.49 12.06 -0.78
N PRO A 374 6.30 12.01 -1.39
CA PRO A 374 6.17 11.77 -2.82
C PRO A 374 6.65 12.96 -3.64
N LEU A 375 7.08 12.69 -4.88
CA LEU A 375 7.22 13.71 -5.90
C LEU A 375 5.83 14.08 -6.43
N VAL A 376 5.45 15.36 -6.34
CA VAL A 376 4.12 15.84 -6.78
C VAL A 376 4.19 16.21 -8.26
N VAL A 377 3.58 15.40 -9.12
CA VAL A 377 3.66 15.57 -10.58
C VAL A 377 2.32 16.10 -11.11
N ASN A 378 2.29 17.39 -11.44
CA ASN A 378 1.09 18.12 -11.88
C ASN A 378 1.21 18.74 -13.29
N LYS A 379 2.26 18.37 -14.03
CA LYS A 379 2.52 18.83 -15.40
C LYS A 379 3.13 17.69 -16.20
N SER A 380 2.97 17.74 -17.53
CA SER A 380 3.51 16.69 -18.41
C SER A 380 5.03 16.56 -18.27
N SER A 381 5.49 15.33 -18.06
CA SER A 381 6.85 15.03 -17.63
C SER A 381 7.29 13.62 -18.00
N ILE A 382 8.61 13.41 -18.02
CA ILE A 382 9.23 12.08 -18.04
C ILE A 382 9.99 11.92 -16.74
N ILE A 383 9.53 11.01 -15.89
CA ILE A 383 10.03 10.81 -14.53
C ILE A 383 10.72 9.46 -14.43
N LYS A 384 11.89 9.45 -13.80
CA LYS A 384 12.55 8.22 -13.36
C LYS A 384 12.12 7.92 -11.93
N LEU A 385 11.57 6.75 -11.69
CA LEU A 385 11.06 6.31 -10.40
C LEU A 385 11.87 5.12 -9.91
N LYS A 386 12.60 5.28 -8.81
CA LYS A 386 13.38 4.18 -8.21
C LYS A 386 12.48 3.17 -7.53
N LYS A 387 13.00 1.96 -7.30
CA LYS A 387 12.33 0.93 -6.48
C LYS A 387 11.85 1.50 -5.15
N TYR A 388 10.57 1.30 -4.86
CA TYR A 388 9.95 1.79 -3.63
C TYR A 388 10.55 1.12 -2.39
N SER A 389 10.83 -0.18 -2.47
CA SER A 389 11.34 -1.01 -1.35
C SER A 389 12.62 -0.48 -0.72
N SER A 390 13.52 0.11 -1.53
CA SER A 390 14.84 0.58 -1.08
C SER A 390 14.96 2.10 -0.99
N SER A 391 14.17 2.84 -1.78
CA SER A 391 14.28 4.31 -1.85
C SER A 391 13.16 5.06 -1.13
N GLY A 392 11.99 4.44 -0.97
CA GLY A 392 10.77 5.12 -0.52
C GLY A 392 10.26 6.19 -1.49
N GLU A 393 10.81 6.26 -2.71
CA GLU A 393 10.35 7.15 -3.76
C GLU A 393 9.05 6.62 -4.36
N PHE A 394 8.08 7.52 -4.51
CA PHE A 394 6.84 7.29 -5.22
C PHE A 394 6.33 8.62 -5.78
N ILE A 395 5.45 8.55 -6.77
CA ILE A 395 4.84 9.73 -7.39
C ILE A 395 3.44 9.90 -6.83
N LEU A 396 3.06 11.16 -6.60
CA LEU A 396 1.69 11.57 -6.33
C LEU A 396 1.18 12.38 -7.51
N LEU A 397 0.04 11.96 -8.08
CA LEU A 397 -0.71 12.71 -9.08
C LEU A 397 -1.84 13.44 -8.36
N PRO A 398 -1.71 14.76 -8.14
CA PRO A 398 -2.61 15.49 -7.25
C PRO A 398 -3.97 15.74 -7.90
N SER A 399 -5.00 15.77 -7.07
CA SER A 399 -6.23 16.47 -7.43
C SER A 399 -5.98 17.98 -7.59
N GLN A 400 -6.85 18.70 -8.31
CA GLN A 400 -6.67 20.14 -8.53
C GLN A 400 -6.68 20.98 -7.25
N ASN A 401 -7.26 20.46 -6.15
CA ASN A 401 -7.32 21.13 -4.85
C ASN A 401 -6.39 20.50 -3.82
N TYR A 402 -5.40 19.72 -4.27
CA TYR A 402 -4.47 19.04 -3.39
C TYR A 402 -3.85 19.98 -2.34
N ASN A 403 -4.02 19.64 -1.08
CA ASN A 403 -3.68 20.44 0.09
C ASN A 403 -2.21 20.31 0.52
N ASN A 404 -1.39 19.60 -0.27
CA ASN A 404 0.03 19.34 0.00
C ASN A 404 0.31 18.47 1.23
N THR A 405 -0.64 17.61 1.62
CA THR A 405 -0.53 16.68 2.76
C THR A 405 -0.87 15.25 2.34
N PRO A 406 -0.63 14.24 3.21
CA PRO A 406 -1.12 12.87 2.98
C PRO A 406 -2.64 12.76 3.02
N PHE A 407 -3.33 13.74 3.59
CA PHE A 407 -4.74 13.64 3.94
C PHE A 407 -5.61 14.41 2.96
N ASP A 408 -5.62 13.91 1.72
CA ASP A 408 -6.39 14.45 0.60
C ASP A 408 -6.73 13.33 -0.40
N GLU A 409 -7.30 13.70 -1.55
CA GLU A 409 -7.57 12.82 -2.67
C GLU A 409 -6.51 12.97 -3.78
N TYR A 410 -5.95 11.85 -4.23
CA TYR A 410 -4.91 11.78 -5.26
C TYR A 410 -4.70 10.33 -5.77
N LEU A 411 -3.88 10.16 -6.82
CA LEU A 411 -3.36 8.84 -7.20
C LEU A 411 -1.89 8.71 -6.79
N THR A 412 -1.46 7.50 -6.45
CA THR A 412 -0.05 7.16 -6.22
C THR A 412 0.48 6.21 -7.27
N LEU A 413 1.76 6.35 -7.64
CA LEU A 413 2.49 5.40 -8.49
C LEU A 413 3.74 4.95 -7.75
N GLU A 414 3.87 3.64 -7.55
CA GLU A 414 4.97 2.99 -6.84
C GLU A 414 5.65 1.98 -7.75
N TYR A 415 6.99 2.05 -7.87
CA TYR A 415 7.71 0.96 -8.50
C TYR A 415 7.93 -0.17 -7.49
N ILE A 416 7.06 -1.18 -7.57
CA ILE A 416 7.11 -2.38 -6.73
C ILE A 416 8.22 -3.31 -7.24
N SER A 417 9.01 -3.81 -6.31
CA SER A 417 10.02 -4.85 -6.52
C SER A 417 9.85 -5.94 -5.46
N THR A 418 10.46 -7.10 -5.69
CA THR A 418 10.32 -8.30 -4.85
C THR A 418 11.46 -8.47 -3.83
N ASP A 419 12.22 -7.41 -3.60
CA ASP A 419 13.35 -7.34 -2.67
C ASP A 419 12.99 -6.62 -1.34
N ASN A 420 13.91 -6.69 -0.37
CA ASN A 420 13.82 -6.10 0.97
C ASN A 420 12.74 -6.72 1.90
N LEU A 421 11.90 -5.88 2.53
CA LEU A 421 10.87 -6.31 3.48
C LEU A 421 9.90 -7.26 2.81
N ASN A 422 9.64 -8.38 3.49
CA ASN A 422 8.67 -9.40 3.10
C ASN A 422 8.98 -10.15 1.80
N SER A 423 10.24 -10.13 1.35
CA SER A 423 10.73 -11.06 0.33
C SER A 423 10.28 -12.50 0.61
N ILE A 424 10.19 -12.92 1.87
CA ILE A 424 9.77 -14.28 2.24
C ILE A 424 8.31 -14.55 1.89
N ASP A 425 7.38 -13.63 2.18
CA ASP A 425 5.95 -13.78 1.90
C ASP A 425 5.65 -13.84 0.40
N TYR A 426 6.47 -13.17 -0.41
CA TYR A 426 6.40 -13.24 -1.86
C TYR A 426 6.71 -14.66 -2.40
N TYR A 427 7.51 -15.46 -1.67
CA TYR A 427 7.87 -16.83 -2.07
C TYR A 427 7.06 -17.92 -1.35
N THR A 428 6.81 -17.76 -0.06
CA THR A 428 6.14 -18.78 0.77
C THR A 428 4.65 -18.53 0.96
N GLY A 429 4.20 -17.30 0.72
CA GLY A 429 2.86 -16.84 1.10
C GLY A 429 2.69 -16.76 2.63
N TYR A 430 1.58 -16.13 3.03
CA TYR A 430 1.11 -16.03 4.40
C TYR A 430 -0.42 -16.15 4.40
N ASN A 431 -0.98 -17.02 5.24
CA ASN A 431 -2.42 -17.27 5.33
C ASN A 431 -3.14 -17.49 3.98
N GLY A 432 -2.45 -18.12 3.02
CA GLY A 432 -3.01 -18.42 1.69
C GLY A 432 -2.95 -17.26 0.69
N VAL A 433 -2.31 -16.15 1.04
CA VAL A 433 -2.05 -15.00 0.16
C VAL A 433 -0.56 -14.93 -0.15
N SER A 434 -0.21 -14.68 -1.39
CA SER A 434 1.17 -14.38 -1.81
C SER A 434 1.21 -12.99 -2.41
N GLY A 435 2.31 -12.28 -2.23
CA GLY A 435 2.51 -11.03 -2.95
C GLY A 435 2.99 -11.23 -4.40
N TYR A 436 3.45 -10.13 -5.01
CA TYR A 436 4.10 -10.07 -6.33
C TYR A 436 5.40 -10.89 -6.44
N LYS A 437 5.60 -11.55 -7.58
CA LYS A 437 6.83 -12.29 -7.93
C LYS A 437 7.69 -11.54 -8.95
N GLU A 438 7.14 -10.52 -9.58
CA GLU A 438 7.83 -9.66 -10.54
C GLU A 438 7.59 -8.18 -10.25
N GLY A 439 8.57 -7.34 -10.60
CA GLY A 439 8.45 -5.89 -10.44
C GLY A 439 7.51 -5.23 -11.45
N GLY A 440 6.98 -4.07 -11.09
CA GLY A 440 6.05 -3.29 -11.93
C GLY A 440 5.50 -2.07 -11.20
N ILE A 441 4.75 -1.24 -11.90
CA ILE A 441 4.13 -0.05 -11.28
C ILE A 441 2.80 -0.42 -10.65
N ARG A 442 2.65 -0.20 -9.35
CA ARG A 442 1.36 -0.22 -8.65
C ARG A 442 0.77 1.18 -8.67
N ILE A 443 -0.47 1.29 -9.13
CA ILE A 443 -1.24 2.54 -9.09
C ILE A 443 -2.33 2.38 -8.03
N SER A 444 -2.50 3.35 -7.14
CA SER A 444 -3.58 3.35 -6.16
C SER A 444 -4.32 4.68 -6.18
N HIS A 445 -5.64 4.64 -6.02
CA HIS A 445 -6.44 5.80 -5.66
C HIS A 445 -6.45 5.94 -4.14
N ILE A 446 -6.26 7.18 -3.66
CA ILE A 446 -6.31 7.55 -2.25
C ILE A 446 -7.40 8.62 -2.08
N ASP A 447 -8.23 8.46 -1.05
CA ASP A 447 -9.15 9.46 -0.54
C ASP A 447 -9.05 9.51 0.99
N ALA A 448 -8.08 10.28 1.48
CA ALA A 448 -7.77 10.41 2.89
C ALA A 448 -8.15 11.81 3.43
N ARG A 449 -9.15 12.47 2.84
CA ARG A 449 -9.55 13.83 3.26
C ARG A 449 -9.95 13.82 4.74
N VAL A 450 -9.53 14.86 5.46
CA VAL A 450 -9.62 14.97 6.92
C VAL A 450 -11.04 15.25 7.43
N LYS A 451 -11.40 14.82 8.65
CA LYS A 451 -12.72 15.05 9.27
C LYS A 451 -12.63 15.29 10.79
N ASN A 452 -13.73 15.77 11.36
CA ASN A 452 -13.98 15.71 12.81
C ASN A 452 -14.96 14.56 13.12
N ASP A 453 -14.84 14.01 14.32
CA ASP A 453 -15.74 13.05 14.99
C ASP A 453 -17.12 12.79 14.36
N ASN A 454 -17.50 11.51 14.35
CA ASN A 454 -18.74 10.86 13.89
C ASN A 454 -19.50 11.33 12.63
N ARG A 455 -19.06 12.39 11.95
CA ARG A 455 -19.73 12.95 10.78
C ARG A 455 -18.73 12.96 9.63
N TYR A 456 -19.13 12.33 8.52
CA TYR A 456 -18.33 12.21 7.31
C TYR A 456 -18.33 13.54 6.52
N ILE A 457 -17.82 14.60 7.15
CA ILE A 457 -17.73 15.94 6.59
C ILE A 457 -16.25 16.25 6.50
N PRO A 458 -15.68 16.24 5.30
CA PRO A 458 -14.32 16.66 5.15
C PRO A 458 -14.15 18.11 5.62
N LEU A 459 -13.05 18.37 6.32
CA LEU A 459 -12.68 19.69 6.78
C LEU A 459 -11.63 20.28 5.86
N ASP A 460 -11.75 21.58 5.61
CA ASP A 460 -10.69 22.31 4.91
C ASP A 460 -9.46 22.54 5.80
N ASP A 461 -9.66 22.58 7.13
CA ASP A 461 -8.62 22.88 8.12
C ASP A 461 -8.12 21.61 8.82
N ILE A 462 -7.04 21.05 8.29
CA ILE A 462 -6.36 19.87 8.83
C ILE A 462 -5.94 20.02 10.31
N GLN A 463 -5.64 21.23 10.78
CA GLN A 463 -5.17 21.41 12.16
C GLN A 463 -6.25 21.15 13.19
N LYS A 464 -7.52 21.24 12.78
CA LYS A 464 -8.67 20.95 13.66
C LYS A 464 -9.15 19.51 13.54
N ALA A 465 -8.70 18.78 12.54
CA ALA A 465 -9.15 17.44 12.25
C ALA A 465 -8.73 16.47 13.35
N THR A 466 -9.66 15.63 13.78
CA THR A 466 -9.39 14.54 14.74
C THR A 466 -9.16 13.20 14.06
N ASN A 467 -9.45 13.10 12.75
CA ASN A 467 -9.25 11.88 11.95
C ASN A 467 -9.24 12.21 10.45
N TYR A 468 -9.07 11.19 9.62
CA TYR A 468 -9.28 11.22 8.17
C TYR A 468 -10.35 10.21 7.75
N ILE A 469 -10.77 10.31 6.49
CA ILE A 469 -11.63 9.32 5.87
C ILE A 469 -10.92 7.96 5.88
N ALA A 470 -11.47 7.02 6.65
CA ALA A 470 -11.03 5.64 6.72
C ALA A 470 -12.28 4.77 6.64
N ASP A 471 -12.61 4.30 5.43
CA ASP A 471 -13.57 3.22 5.24
C ASP A 471 -12.96 2.16 4.33
N ASN A 472 -13.05 0.92 4.76
CA ASN A 472 -12.57 -0.27 4.07
C ASN A 472 -13.69 -1.28 3.82
N SER A 473 -14.94 -0.94 4.18
CA SER A 473 -16.09 -1.84 4.07
C SER A 473 -17.00 -1.46 2.89
N TYR A 474 -16.99 -2.29 1.85
CA TYR A 474 -17.70 -1.96 0.61
C TYR A 474 -19.23 -1.82 0.79
N PHE A 475 -19.82 -2.65 1.66
CA PHE A 475 -21.26 -2.62 1.97
C PHE A 475 -21.60 -1.95 3.32
N GLY A 476 -20.62 -1.33 3.99
CA GLY A 476 -20.74 -1.04 5.42
C GLY A 476 -20.69 -2.32 6.27
N ARG A 477 -20.38 -2.23 7.57
CA ARG A 477 -20.49 -3.40 8.48
C ARG A 477 -21.95 -3.80 8.65
N ASN A 478 -22.29 -5.08 8.42
CA ASN A 478 -23.60 -5.62 8.80
C ASN A 478 -23.79 -5.49 10.32
N SER A 479 -24.80 -4.75 10.76
CA SER A 479 -25.11 -4.41 12.15
C SER A 479 -25.60 -5.58 13.02
N SER A 480 -25.40 -6.83 12.61
CA SER A 480 -25.90 -8.02 13.28
C SER A 480 -24.91 -8.72 14.22
N GLY A 481 -23.74 -8.13 14.51
CA GLY A 481 -22.74 -8.75 15.40
C GLY A 481 -21.97 -7.77 16.29
N LYS A 482 -22.48 -7.54 17.51
CA LYS A 482 -21.70 -7.25 18.74
C LYS A 482 -20.38 -6.44 18.64
N ALA A 483 -20.36 -5.30 17.94
CA ALA A 483 -19.36 -4.26 18.20
C ALA A 483 -20.05 -3.11 18.94
N SER A 484 -19.99 -3.14 20.27
CA SER A 484 -20.49 -2.07 21.12
C SER A 484 -19.60 -0.84 20.98
N SER A 485 -20.16 0.24 20.44
CA SER A 485 -19.88 1.64 20.80
C SER A 485 -18.47 2.24 20.67
N THR A 486 -17.43 1.54 20.19
CA THR A 486 -16.07 2.13 20.09
C THR A 486 -15.27 1.77 18.83
N THR A 487 -15.88 1.16 17.81
CA THR A 487 -15.24 0.99 16.49
C THR A 487 -15.88 1.92 15.47
N THR A 488 -15.07 2.76 14.84
CA THR A 488 -15.44 3.83 13.92
C THR A 488 -15.81 3.31 12.52
N ASP A 489 -16.79 2.41 12.43
CA ASP A 489 -17.32 1.91 11.16
C ASP A 489 -18.55 2.72 10.75
N PHE A 490 -18.44 3.41 9.62
CA PHE A 490 -19.12 4.68 9.39
C PHE A 490 -20.37 4.64 8.48
N PHE A 491 -21.08 3.51 8.41
CA PHE A 491 -22.37 3.43 7.71
C PHE A 491 -23.42 2.66 8.51
N GLU A 492 -24.20 3.36 9.33
CA GLU A 492 -25.59 2.95 9.59
C GLU A 492 -26.46 3.55 8.48
N GLY A 493 -26.95 2.72 7.55
CA GLY A 493 -27.82 3.24 6.51
C GLY A 493 -28.31 2.20 5.51
N HIS A 494 -29.40 1.50 5.88
CA HIS A 494 -30.30 0.92 4.90
C HIS A 494 -30.78 1.99 3.92
N LEU A 495 -30.23 2.02 2.70
CA LEU A 495 -30.89 2.64 1.56
C LEU A 495 -31.47 1.52 0.71
N ASN A 496 -32.76 1.24 0.93
CA ASN A 496 -33.61 0.40 0.08
C ASN A 496 -33.93 1.09 -1.25
N ASP A 497 -32.98 1.83 -1.83
CA ASP A 497 -33.13 2.45 -3.14
C ASP A 497 -32.22 1.69 -4.13
N SER A 498 -32.76 1.22 -5.24
CA SER A 498 -32.04 0.51 -6.30
C SER A 498 -30.97 1.36 -7.02
N ASN A 499 -30.61 2.51 -6.46
CA ASN A 499 -29.66 3.50 -6.96
C ASN A 499 -28.56 3.84 -5.91
N VAL A 500 -28.27 2.96 -4.95
CA VAL A 500 -27.33 3.26 -3.84
C VAL A 500 -25.94 3.67 -4.38
N ASP A 501 -25.60 4.91 -4.01
CA ASP A 501 -24.35 5.66 -4.19
C ASP A 501 -23.17 4.85 -3.63
N ARG A 502 -22.19 4.51 -4.47
CA ARG A 502 -21.06 3.65 -4.10
C ARG A 502 -20.06 4.44 -3.24
N SER A 503 -19.70 3.85 -2.10
CA SER A 503 -19.08 4.47 -0.94
C SER A 503 -17.65 4.98 -1.18
N TYR A 504 -17.28 6.09 -0.52
CA TYR A 504 -15.90 6.54 -0.38
C TYR A 504 -15.10 5.51 0.42
N TYR A 505 -14.07 4.93 -0.19
CA TYR A 505 -13.07 4.10 0.50
C TYR A 505 -11.76 4.87 0.61
N LEU A 506 -10.98 4.57 1.66
CA LEU A 506 -9.72 5.27 1.93
C LEU A 506 -8.73 5.13 0.78
N LEU A 507 -8.58 3.92 0.26
CA LEU A 507 -7.66 3.65 -0.82
C LEU A 507 -8.02 2.37 -1.58
N GLY A 508 -7.57 2.28 -2.83
CA GLY A 508 -7.82 1.13 -3.70
C GLY A 508 -6.78 0.98 -4.80
N VAL A 509 -6.24 -0.24 -4.97
CA VAL A 509 -5.32 -0.55 -6.07
C VAL A 509 -6.07 -0.60 -7.41
N ILE A 510 -5.57 0.17 -8.37
CA ILE A 510 -5.98 0.14 -9.76
C ILE A 510 -5.20 -0.98 -10.46
N SER A 511 -5.88 -2.06 -10.84
CA SER A 511 -5.25 -3.25 -11.42
C SER A 511 -5.04 -3.11 -12.93
N ALA A 512 -3.83 -3.35 -13.42
CA ALA A 512 -3.49 -3.31 -14.85
C ALA A 512 -4.28 -4.35 -15.69
N SER A 513 -4.42 -5.58 -15.18
CA SER A 513 -5.18 -6.68 -15.81
C SER A 513 -6.70 -6.57 -15.63
N PHE A 514 -7.24 -5.36 -15.75
CA PHE A 514 -8.64 -5.05 -15.53
C PHE A 514 -9.60 -6.08 -16.13
N ASP A 515 -10.45 -6.65 -15.27
CA ASP A 515 -11.55 -7.52 -15.63
C ASP A 515 -12.76 -7.13 -14.77
N GLU A 516 -13.78 -6.52 -15.40
CA GLU A 516 -15.05 -6.14 -14.75
C GLU A 516 -15.67 -7.33 -13.99
N THR A 517 -15.40 -8.58 -14.41
CA THR A 517 -15.92 -9.77 -13.73
C THR A 517 -15.13 -10.15 -12.47
N ARG A 518 -13.82 -9.81 -12.39
CA ARG A 518 -13.00 -10.00 -11.18
C ARG A 518 -13.34 -8.97 -10.12
N TYR A 519 -13.60 -7.73 -10.52
CA TYR A 519 -14.03 -6.67 -9.61
C TYR A 519 -15.55 -6.62 -9.40
N ASN A 520 -16.29 -7.70 -9.72
CA ASN A 520 -17.59 -7.91 -9.11
C ASN A 520 -17.34 -8.18 -7.62
N MET A 521 -17.61 -7.17 -6.80
CA MET A 521 -17.36 -7.05 -5.35
C MET A 521 -18.19 -8.02 -4.49
N ASN A 522 -18.32 -9.27 -4.95
CA ASN A 522 -18.98 -10.41 -4.35
C ASN A 522 -17.98 -11.46 -3.86
N SER A 523 -16.68 -11.29 -4.13
CA SER A 523 -15.60 -12.17 -3.67
C SER A 523 -14.29 -11.40 -3.51
N LYS A 524 -13.56 -11.67 -2.43
CA LYS A 524 -12.22 -11.12 -2.19
C LYS A 524 -11.29 -11.48 -3.34
N VAL A 525 -10.71 -10.46 -3.99
CA VAL A 525 -9.70 -10.62 -5.04
C VAL A 525 -8.36 -10.11 -4.53
N TYR A 526 -7.32 -10.93 -4.71
CA TYR A 526 -5.95 -10.59 -4.39
C TYR A 526 -5.20 -10.17 -5.65
N CYS A 527 -4.36 -9.15 -5.53
CA CYS A 527 -3.47 -8.71 -6.59
C CYS A 527 -2.34 -9.73 -6.78
N ASP A 528 -1.96 -9.90 -8.04
CA ASP A 528 -0.82 -10.69 -8.48
C ASP A 528 0.02 -9.88 -9.47
N ASP A 529 1.01 -10.51 -10.11
CA ASP A 529 1.89 -9.84 -11.08
C ASP A 529 1.14 -9.17 -12.24
N SER A 530 -0.05 -9.68 -12.58
CA SER A 530 -0.88 -9.11 -13.65
C SER A 530 -1.54 -7.80 -13.24
N SER A 531 -1.66 -7.53 -11.93
CA SER A 531 -2.20 -6.26 -11.42
C SER A 531 -1.24 -5.09 -11.58
N LEU A 532 0.07 -5.35 -11.77
CA LEU A 532 1.07 -4.31 -11.94
C LEU A 532 1.17 -3.85 -13.40
N PHE A 533 1.32 -2.54 -13.60
CA PHE A 533 1.60 -1.96 -14.91
C PHE A 533 3.07 -2.23 -15.27
N LYS A 534 3.27 -3.05 -16.30
CA LYS A 534 4.59 -3.44 -16.82
C LYS A 534 5.05 -2.48 -17.91
N LYS A 535 6.24 -2.68 -18.45
CA LYS A 535 6.71 -1.96 -19.65
C LYS A 535 5.63 -1.95 -20.73
N ASN A 536 5.43 -0.80 -21.38
CA ASN A 536 4.39 -0.52 -22.38
C ASN A 536 2.94 -0.52 -21.86
N SER A 537 2.72 -0.68 -20.56
CA SER A 537 1.38 -0.52 -20.00
C SER A 537 1.00 0.97 -19.95
N GLU A 538 -0.28 1.23 -20.22
CA GLU A 538 -0.86 2.56 -20.25
C GLU A 538 -1.95 2.67 -19.18
N PHE A 539 -2.10 3.85 -18.60
CA PHE A 539 -3.14 4.15 -17.63
C PHE A 539 -3.77 5.52 -17.91
N SER A 540 -5.10 5.55 -17.95
CA SER A 540 -5.90 6.77 -17.89
C SER A 540 -7.30 6.44 -17.42
N LEU A 541 -7.88 7.30 -16.59
CA LEU A 541 -9.26 7.12 -16.14
C LEU A 541 -10.27 7.17 -17.30
N ASP A 542 -9.95 7.88 -18.38
CA ASP A 542 -10.80 7.96 -19.56
C ASP A 542 -10.80 6.64 -20.38
N ASP A 543 -9.85 5.74 -20.13
CA ASP A 543 -9.70 4.45 -20.81
C ASP A 543 -10.31 3.28 -20.02
N GLY A 544 -11.35 3.55 -19.23
CA GLY A 544 -12.12 2.55 -18.47
C GLY A 544 -11.66 2.34 -17.02
N TYR A 545 -10.54 2.94 -16.60
CA TYR A 545 -10.05 2.88 -15.22
C TYR A 545 -10.85 3.78 -14.25
N ASN A 546 -11.77 4.62 -14.73
CA ASN A 546 -12.68 5.43 -13.91
C ASN A 546 -13.55 4.60 -12.96
N ILE A 547 -13.74 3.31 -13.20
CA ILE A 547 -14.45 2.38 -12.32
C ILE A 547 -13.79 2.22 -10.94
N PHE A 548 -12.49 2.51 -10.84
CA PHE A 548 -11.72 2.53 -9.59
C PHE A 548 -11.72 3.91 -8.91
N MET A 549 -12.58 4.83 -9.36
CA MET A 549 -12.86 6.07 -8.65
C MET A 549 -14.21 5.94 -7.97
N PRO A 550 -14.40 6.47 -6.74
CA PRO A 550 -15.70 6.48 -6.09
C PRO A 550 -16.80 7.15 -6.94
N SER A 551 -16.42 8.12 -7.79
CA SER A 551 -17.32 8.83 -8.69
C SER A 551 -17.68 8.07 -9.97
N TYR A 552 -17.06 6.91 -10.23
CA TYR A 552 -17.18 6.16 -11.50
C TYR A 552 -16.91 7.02 -12.73
N SER A 553 -16.07 8.04 -12.58
CA SER A 553 -15.76 9.03 -13.60
C SER A 553 -14.31 9.50 -13.46
N SER A 554 -13.82 10.23 -14.47
CA SER A 554 -12.55 10.95 -14.37
C SER A 554 -12.69 12.26 -13.58
N LEU A 555 -13.61 12.35 -12.62
CA LEU A 555 -13.80 13.52 -11.77
C LEU A 555 -13.28 13.24 -10.36
N TRP A 556 -12.54 14.20 -9.83
CA TRP A 556 -12.18 14.24 -8.42
C TRP A 556 -13.41 14.52 -7.57
N ASN A 557 -13.46 13.91 -6.39
CA ASN A 557 -14.51 14.15 -5.45
C ASN A 557 -14.20 15.46 -4.69
N LYS A 558 -15.04 16.49 -4.85
CA LYS A 558 -15.18 17.44 -3.73
C LYS A 558 -15.94 16.74 -2.63
N ALA A 559 -15.49 16.96 -1.41
CA ALA A 559 -16.22 16.58 -0.22
C ALA A 559 -17.68 17.04 -0.34
N ARG A 560 -18.64 16.19 0.08
CA ARG A 560 -20.04 16.56 0.27
C ARG A 560 -20.14 17.95 0.91
N SER A 561 -20.67 18.95 0.22
CA SER A 561 -21.08 20.19 0.87
C SER A 561 -22.46 19.98 1.49
N HIS A 562 -22.59 20.15 2.80
CA HIS A 562 -23.89 20.27 3.45
C HIS A 562 -24.72 21.38 2.79
N VAL A 563 -25.94 21.06 2.39
CA VAL A 563 -27.00 22.08 2.42
C VAL A 563 -27.67 21.92 3.77
N LEU A 564 -27.58 22.95 4.62
CA LEU A 564 -28.01 22.98 6.04
C LEU A 564 -29.48 22.65 6.33
N ASN A 565 -30.26 22.16 5.36
CA ASN A 565 -31.67 21.88 5.52
C ASN A 565 -31.96 20.40 5.28
N ASN A 566 -32.40 19.72 6.35
CA ASN A 566 -33.17 18.46 6.38
C ASN A 566 -32.43 17.11 6.36
N ASP A 567 -31.20 16.99 6.88
CA ASP A 567 -30.52 15.69 7.08
C ASP A 567 -30.31 14.83 5.79
N ASP A 568 -30.60 15.38 4.60
CA ASP A 568 -30.38 14.73 3.31
C ASP A 568 -28.92 14.92 2.86
N TYR A 569 -28.15 13.83 2.92
CA TYR A 569 -26.79 13.78 2.38
C TYR A 569 -26.85 13.75 0.85
N LYS A 570 -26.42 14.82 0.18
CA LYS A 570 -26.25 14.83 -1.29
C LYS A 570 -24.78 14.93 -1.65
N THR A 571 -24.30 13.94 -2.39
CA THR A 571 -23.01 13.95 -3.07
C THR A 571 -23.03 15.00 -4.17
N VAL A 572 -22.02 15.86 -4.23
CA VAL A 572 -21.85 16.83 -5.32
C VAL A 572 -20.49 16.56 -5.94
N ILE A 573 -20.49 15.92 -7.11
CA ILE A 573 -19.31 15.82 -7.94
C ILE A 573 -19.06 17.21 -8.52
N ASP A 574 -17.84 17.74 -8.35
CA ASP A 574 -17.46 18.97 -8.99
C ASP A 574 -17.04 18.67 -10.43
N GLU A 575 -17.97 18.85 -11.36
CA GLU A 575 -17.76 18.62 -12.79
C GLU A 575 -16.60 19.44 -13.39
N SER A 576 -16.09 20.45 -12.67
CA SER A 576 -14.91 21.21 -13.09
C SER A 576 -13.58 20.52 -12.74
N LEU A 577 -13.56 19.60 -11.78
CA LEU A 577 -12.33 18.93 -11.31
C LEU A 577 -12.08 17.64 -12.07
N LYS A 578 -11.72 17.76 -13.34
CA LYS A 578 -11.28 16.61 -14.12
C LYS A 578 -9.91 16.12 -13.67
N CYS A 579 -9.81 14.81 -13.52
CA CYS A 579 -8.59 14.04 -13.47
C CYS A 579 -8.17 13.76 -14.90
N SER A 580 -7.03 14.31 -15.29
CA SER A 580 -6.59 14.31 -16.67
C SER A 580 -5.13 13.91 -16.70
N TYR A 581 -4.87 12.67 -16.25
CA TYR A 581 -3.55 12.06 -16.28
C TYR A 581 -3.58 10.87 -17.24
N TYR A 582 -2.60 10.84 -18.13
CA TYR A 582 -2.29 9.68 -18.96
C TYR A 582 -0.85 9.26 -18.66
N VAL A 583 -0.67 8.00 -18.27
CA VAL A 583 0.62 7.46 -17.83
C VAL A 583 1.02 6.32 -18.77
N ILE A 584 2.25 6.34 -19.24
CA ILE A 584 2.86 5.24 -19.99
C ILE A 584 4.13 4.79 -19.27
N VAL A 585 4.23 3.49 -19.02
CA VAL A 585 5.46 2.87 -18.52
C VAL A 585 6.41 2.65 -19.71
N LEU A 586 7.37 3.57 -19.91
CA LEU A 586 8.30 3.50 -21.03
C LEU A 586 9.35 2.40 -20.87
N ASP A 587 9.82 2.20 -19.64
CA ASP A 587 10.85 1.20 -19.33
C ASP A 587 10.80 0.80 -17.86
N ILE A 588 11.22 -0.43 -17.56
CA ILE A 588 11.44 -0.94 -16.20
C ILE A 588 12.71 -1.79 -16.23
N ASN A 589 13.66 -1.47 -15.35
CA ASN A 589 14.84 -2.28 -15.08
C ASN A 589 14.95 -2.56 -13.58
N GLU A 590 15.98 -3.30 -13.16
CA GLU A 590 16.15 -3.72 -11.77
C GLU A 590 16.24 -2.56 -10.75
N GLU A 591 16.52 -1.33 -11.16
CA GLU A 591 16.75 -0.19 -10.25
C GLU A 591 15.69 0.91 -10.36
N GLU A 592 15.19 1.16 -11.57
CA GLU A 592 14.24 2.23 -11.84
C GLU A 592 13.23 1.89 -12.96
N ALA A 593 12.09 2.57 -12.90
CA ALA A 593 11.13 2.67 -13.97
C ALA A 593 11.17 4.07 -14.60
N THR A 594 10.98 4.16 -15.92
CA THR A 594 10.83 5.44 -16.63
C THR A 594 9.38 5.61 -17.05
N LEU A 595 8.76 6.70 -16.62
CA LEU A 595 7.34 6.97 -16.82
C LEU A 595 7.15 8.24 -17.64
N LEU A 596 6.35 8.17 -18.70
CA LEU A 596 5.77 9.36 -19.33
C LEU A 596 4.45 9.65 -18.65
N ILE A 597 4.29 10.87 -18.14
CA ILE A 597 3.06 11.35 -17.52
C ILE A 597 2.61 12.56 -18.33
N GLU A 598 1.43 12.50 -18.93
CA GLU A 598 0.80 13.62 -19.61
C GLU A 598 -0.36 14.17 -18.79
N VAL A 599 -0.39 15.48 -18.60
CA VAL A 599 -1.49 16.19 -17.96
C VAL A 599 -2.32 16.88 -19.04
N LYS A 600 -3.61 16.50 -19.18
CA LYS A 600 -4.50 16.94 -20.27
C LYS A 600 -5.42 18.09 -19.87
#